data_AF-A0AAW7QKQ3-F1
#
_entry.id   AF-A0AAW7QKQ3-F1
#
_cell.length_a   1.000
_cell.length_b   1.000
_cell.length_c   1.000
_cell.angle_alpha   90.00
_cell.angle_beta   90.00
_cell.angle_gamma   90.00
#
_symmetry.space_group_name_H-M   'P 1'
#
loop_
_entity.id
_entity.type
_entity.pdbx_description
1 polymer ?
#
loop_
_entity_poly.entity_id
_entity_poly.type
_entity_poly.pdbx_seq_one_letter_code
_entity_poly.pdbx_strand_id
1 'polypeptide(L)'
;MIKPMASVGAEQRITSKSRFWVGHSGLFWLMMGLELCLLLSVLVWLLSSIPLRTPLATTPDVTELAHEIQGRMNGTILDPMIEIKPGITVHSSNIRGFRFQGHIYYYYVEGAVNYDPLSRGLLRLDQVEIVLRDESGVRPIVIYRVQ
;
A
#
# COMPACT_ATOMS: atom_id res chain seq x y z
N MET A 1 -0.36 77.94 60.95
CA MET A 1 1.01 77.86 61.52
C MET A 1 1.09 76.52 62.26
N ILE A 2 1.93 75.53 61.96
CA ILE A 2 3.24 75.44 61.27
C ILE A 2 3.35 74.02 60.66
N LYS A 3 3.97 73.90 59.49
CA LYS A 3 4.46 72.67 58.84
C LYS A 3 5.85 72.32 59.42
N PRO A 4 6.21 71.04 59.59
CA PRO A 4 7.25 70.44 58.74
C PRO A 4 6.88 69.00 58.34
N MET A 5 7.02 68.49 57.11
CA MET A 5 8.09 68.46 56.12
C MET A 5 9.18 67.39 56.39
N ALA A 6 9.10 66.34 55.56
CA ALA A 6 10.14 65.45 55.02
C ALA A 6 10.76 64.34 55.89
N SER A 7 10.66 63.10 55.41
CA SER A 7 11.76 62.11 55.31
C SER A 7 11.24 60.90 54.50
N VAL A 8 11.58 60.78 53.22
CA VAL A 8 12.63 59.90 52.67
C VAL A 8 12.54 58.46 53.19
N GLY A 9 12.16 57.55 52.30
CA GLY A 9 12.17 56.11 52.56
C GLY A 9 11.79 55.33 51.31
N ALA A 10 12.74 55.21 50.38
CA ALA A 10 12.65 54.24 49.29
C ALA A 10 12.65 52.82 49.90
N GLU A 11 11.54 52.09 49.77
CA GLU A 11 11.58 50.63 49.88
C GLU A 11 10.78 50.03 48.73
N GLN A 12 11.48 49.94 47.60
CA GLN A 12 11.10 49.16 46.45
C GLN A 12 11.21 47.67 46.84
N ARG A 13 10.22 47.15 47.56
CA ARG A 13 10.13 45.71 47.85
C ARG A 13 9.68 45.00 46.58
N ILE A 14 10.67 44.49 45.87
CA ILE A 14 10.56 43.49 44.81
C ILE A 14 9.67 42.36 45.34
N THR A 15 8.42 42.32 44.89
CA THR A 15 7.55 41.16 45.08
C THR A 15 8.05 40.06 44.15
N SER A 16 8.95 39.27 44.72
CA SER A 16 9.38 37.95 44.28
C SER A 16 8.31 37.25 43.45
N LYS A 17 8.62 37.10 42.16
CA LYS A 17 7.85 36.33 41.17
C LYS A 17 7.27 35.06 41.78
N SER A 18 5.96 34.90 41.62
CA SER A 18 5.16 33.70 41.83
C SER A 18 5.72 32.53 41.02
N ARG A 19 6.77 31.90 41.55
CA ARG A 19 7.39 30.70 41.00
C ARG A 19 6.69 29.49 41.61
N PHE A 20 5.44 29.17 41.28
CA PHE A 20 4.88 27.85 41.65
C PHE A 20 3.61 27.37 40.92
N TRP A 21 3.22 27.93 39.77
CA TRP A 21 1.92 27.56 39.13
C TRP A 21 1.97 27.40 37.60
N VAL A 22 3.03 26.78 37.05
CA VAL A 22 3.14 26.47 35.60
C VAL A 22 3.55 25.01 35.32
N GLY A 23 3.52 24.12 36.31
CA GLY A 23 4.02 22.75 36.16
C GLY A 23 3.02 21.73 35.60
N HIS A 24 1.73 21.85 35.97
CA HIS A 24 0.75 20.78 35.71
C HIS A 24 0.11 20.84 34.32
N SER A 25 -0.15 22.05 33.81
CA SER A 25 -0.76 22.21 32.48
C SER A 25 0.18 21.74 31.36
N GLY A 26 1.47 22.01 31.48
CA GLY A 26 2.47 21.62 30.48
C GLY A 26 2.61 20.09 30.36
N LEU A 27 2.64 19.38 31.49
CA LEU A 27 2.68 17.91 31.51
C LEU A 27 1.43 17.28 30.88
N PHE A 28 0.25 17.83 31.17
CA PHE A 28 -1.00 17.39 30.57
C PHE A 28 -0.97 17.54 29.04
N TRP A 29 -0.58 18.72 28.54
CA TRP A 29 -0.47 18.95 27.10
C TRP A 29 0.60 18.08 26.42
N LEU A 30 1.70 17.80 27.13
CA LEU A 30 2.77 16.94 26.62
C LEU A 30 2.31 15.48 26.52
N MET A 31 1.61 14.96 27.53
CA MET A 31 1.02 13.62 27.48
C MET A 31 -0.03 13.51 26.37
N MET A 32 -0.92 14.50 26.24
CA MET A 32 -1.93 14.53 25.18
C MET A 32 -1.30 14.55 23.78
N GLY A 33 -0.24 15.35 23.58
CA GLY A 33 0.50 15.38 22.32
C GLY A 33 1.18 14.05 22.00
N LEU A 34 1.78 13.41 23.01
CA LEU A 34 2.42 12.11 22.86
C LEU A 34 1.41 11.02 22.48
N GLU A 35 0.25 10.97 23.15
CA GLU A 35 -0.80 10.01 22.86
C GLU A 35 -1.37 10.19 21.45
N LEU A 36 -1.61 11.43 21.03
CA LEU A 36 -2.05 11.73 19.67
C LEU A 36 -1.04 11.25 18.61
N CYS A 37 0.25 11.47 18.86
CA CYS A 37 1.31 10.99 17.96
C CYS A 37 1.36 9.46 17.88
N LEU A 38 1.17 8.76 19.00
CA LEU A 38 1.11 7.30 19.02
C LEU A 38 -0.09 6.78 18.23
N LEU A 39 -1.28 7.37 18.43
CA LEU A 39 -2.49 6.99 17.70
C LEU A 39 -2.33 7.23 16.19
N LEU A 40 -1.76 8.36 15.78
CA LEU A 40 -1.48 8.65 14.38
C LEU A 40 -0.47 7.68 13.79
N SER A 41 0.56 7.31 14.54
CA SER A 41 1.57 6.35 14.09
C SER A 41 0.97 4.97 13.87
N VAL A 42 0.12 4.50 14.80
CA VAL A 42 -0.62 3.23 14.66
C VAL A 42 -1.58 3.30 13.48
N LEU A 43 -2.28 4.41 13.29
CA LEU A 43 -3.19 4.60 12.16
C LEU A 43 -2.44 4.55 10.81
N VAL A 44 -1.31 5.23 10.69
CA VAL A 44 -0.47 5.21 9.48
C VAL A 44 0.10 3.82 9.22
N TRP A 45 0.56 3.15 10.27
CA TRP A 45 1.04 1.76 10.17
C TRP A 45 -0.09 0.83 9.72
N LEU A 46 -1.27 0.95 10.31
CA LEU A 46 -2.46 0.18 9.93
C LEU A 46 -2.82 0.44 8.46
N LEU A 47 -2.91 1.71 8.04
CA LEU A 47 -3.17 2.10 6.66
C LEU A 47 -2.14 1.53 5.68
N SER A 48 -0.87 1.48 6.07
CA SER A 48 0.22 0.89 5.26
C SER A 48 0.13 -0.63 5.17
N SER A 49 -0.49 -1.28 6.15
CA SER A 49 -0.73 -2.73 6.16
C SER A 49 -2.00 -3.16 5.43
N ILE A 50 -2.85 -2.21 5.00
CA ILE A 50 -4.06 -2.54 4.22
C ILE A 50 -3.60 -2.91 2.80
N PRO A 51 -3.89 -4.13 2.31
CA PRO A 51 -3.62 -4.47 0.91
C PRO A 51 -4.38 -3.51 0.01
N LEU A 52 -3.76 -3.02 -1.07
CA LEU A 52 -4.39 -2.15 -2.06
C LEU A 52 -5.78 -2.70 -2.41
N ARG A 53 -6.83 -1.95 -2.07
CA ARG A 53 -8.21 -2.37 -2.34
C ARG A 53 -8.37 -2.48 -3.85
N THR A 54 -8.58 -3.70 -4.33
CA THR A 54 -9.11 -3.98 -5.66
C THR A 54 -10.42 -3.19 -5.84
N PRO A 55 -10.61 -2.48 -6.95
CA PRO A 55 -11.84 -1.72 -7.18
C PRO A 55 -13.05 -2.66 -7.18
N LEU A 56 -14.13 -2.28 -6.49
CA LEU A 56 -15.45 -2.95 -6.52
C LEU A 56 -16.16 -2.72 -7.87
N ALA A 57 -15.44 -2.76 -8.99
CA ALA A 57 -16.05 -2.85 -10.31
C ALA A 57 -16.30 -4.33 -10.54
N THR A 58 -17.58 -4.76 -10.54
CA THR A 58 -18.08 -6.08 -10.98
C THR A 58 -16.96 -7.00 -11.44
N THR A 59 -16.32 -7.70 -10.49
CA THR A 59 -15.19 -8.56 -10.82
C THR A 59 -15.76 -9.67 -11.69
N PRO A 60 -15.39 -9.77 -12.98
CA PRO A 60 -15.85 -10.88 -13.78
C PRO A 60 -15.41 -12.15 -13.05
N ASP A 61 -16.29 -13.14 -12.93
CA ASP A 61 -15.92 -14.42 -12.36
C ASP A 61 -14.86 -15.06 -13.28
N VAL A 62 -13.60 -14.89 -12.90
CA VAL A 62 -12.44 -15.40 -13.62
C VAL A 62 -12.00 -16.76 -13.09
N THR A 63 -12.82 -17.42 -12.27
CA THR A 63 -12.54 -18.77 -11.76
C THR A 63 -12.38 -19.77 -12.90
N GLU A 64 -13.21 -19.68 -13.94
CA GLU A 64 -13.10 -20.52 -15.14
C GLU A 64 -11.79 -20.26 -15.89
N LEU A 65 -11.42 -18.98 -16.05
CA LEU A 65 -10.17 -18.59 -16.68
C LEU A 65 -8.94 -19.11 -15.88
N ALA A 66 -9.00 -19.06 -14.55
CA ALA A 66 -7.95 -19.60 -13.69
C ALA A 66 -7.79 -21.12 -13.90
N HIS A 67 -8.90 -21.87 -13.95
CA HIS A 67 -8.87 -23.30 -14.25
C HIS A 67 -8.31 -23.59 -15.66
N GLU A 68 -8.64 -22.77 -16.66
CA GLU A 68 -8.10 -22.94 -18.00
C GLU A 68 -6.58 -22.70 -18.05
N ILE A 69 -6.10 -21.64 -17.40
CA ILE A 69 -4.67 -21.33 -17.30
C ILE A 69 -3.94 -22.47 -16.59
N GLN A 70 -4.45 -22.93 -15.45
CA GLN A 70 -3.89 -24.07 -14.73
C GLN A 70 -3.89 -25.34 -15.58
N GLY A 71 -4.99 -25.61 -16.30
CA GLY A 71 -5.10 -26.76 -17.20
C GLY A 71 -4.05 -26.73 -18.30
N ARG A 72 -3.74 -25.55 -18.86
CA ARG A 72 -2.67 -25.39 -19.87
C ARG A 72 -1.28 -25.54 -19.29
N MET A 73 -1.04 -24.97 -18.11
CA MET A 73 0.25 -25.09 -17.41
C MET A 73 0.56 -26.54 -17.01
N ASN A 74 -0.47 -27.30 -16.60
CA ASN A 74 -0.34 -28.70 -16.23
C ASN A 74 -0.39 -29.64 -17.45
N GLY A 75 -0.53 -29.10 -18.67
CA GLY A 75 -0.61 -29.87 -19.91
C GLY A 75 -1.91 -30.65 -20.11
N THR A 76 -2.92 -30.43 -19.27
CA THR A 76 -4.27 -31.01 -19.43
C THR A 76 -4.99 -30.40 -20.63
N ILE A 77 -4.77 -29.10 -20.87
CA ILE A 77 -5.27 -28.37 -22.03
C ILE A 77 -4.09 -28.07 -22.95
N LEU A 78 -4.25 -28.34 -24.24
CA LEU A 78 -3.18 -28.11 -25.21
C LEU A 78 -2.96 -26.60 -25.41
N ASP A 79 -1.75 -26.15 -25.09
CA ASP A 79 -1.28 -24.80 -25.36
C ASP A 79 0.02 -24.85 -26.16
N PRO A 80 0.03 -24.39 -27.42
CA PRO A 80 1.22 -24.50 -28.26
C PRO A 80 2.39 -23.74 -27.64
N MET A 81 3.51 -24.44 -27.51
CA MET A 81 4.77 -23.81 -27.14
C MET A 81 5.39 -23.15 -28.37
N ILE A 82 5.84 -21.92 -28.20
CA ILE A 82 6.49 -21.14 -29.25
C ILE A 82 7.89 -20.75 -28.80
N GLU A 83 8.83 -20.80 -29.73
CA GLU A 83 10.19 -20.33 -29.49
C GLU A 83 10.24 -18.81 -29.66
N ILE A 84 10.75 -18.12 -28.64
CA ILE A 84 10.84 -16.66 -28.62
C ILE A 84 12.27 -16.13 -28.77
N LYS A 85 13.23 -16.98 -28.41
CA LYS A 85 14.67 -16.78 -28.52
C LYS A 85 15.28 -18.17 -28.70
N PRO A 86 16.48 -18.27 -29.31
CA PRO A 86 17.17 -19.55 -29.46
C PRO A 86 17.22 -20.33 -28.14
N GLY A 87 16.57 -21.49 -28.11
CA GLY A 87 16.53 -22.38 -26.93
C GLY A 87 15.55 -21.97 -25.82
N ILE A 88 14.71 -20.95 -26.03
CA ILE A 88 13.67 -20.53 -25.07
C ILE A 88 12.29 -20.73 -25.69
N THR A 89 11.58 -21.73 -25.18
CA THR A 89 10.20 -22.03 -25.53
C THR A 89 9.26 -21.61 -24.41
N VAL A 90 8.17 -20.92 -24.78
CA VAL A 90 7.15 -20.46 -23.84
C VAL A 90 5.77 -20.80 -24.38
N HIS A 91 4.79 -20.92 -23.49
CA HIS A 91 3.41 -21.07 -23.90
C HIS A 91 2.94 -19.85 -24.70
N SER A 92 2.28 -20.08 -25.83
CA SER A 92 1.76 -19.01 -26.67
C SER A 92 0.79 -18.10 -25.90
N SER A 93 0.01 -18.68 -24.98
CA SER A 93 -0.92 -17.92 -24.14
C SER A 93 -0.23 -16.94 -23.19
N ASN A 94 1.00 -17.23 -22.74
CA ASN A 94 1.76 -16.33 -21.88
C ASN A 94 2.14 -15.03 -22.59
N ILE A 95 2.36 -15.08 -23.92
CA ILE A 95 2.68 -13.89 -24.72
C ILE A 95 1.42 -13.19 -25.22
N ARG A 96 0.48 -13.97 -25.79
CA ARG A 96 -0.69 -13.42 -26.49
C ARG A 96 -1.84 -13.06 -25.55
N GLY A 97 -1.84 -13.60 -24.35
CA GLY A 97 -2.96 -13.50 -23.41
C GLY A 97 -4.11 -14.41 -23.78
N PHE A 98 -5.12 -14.42 -22.91
CA PHE A 98 -6.36 -15.16 -23.02
C PHE A 98 -7.49 -14.22 -23.35
N ARG A 99 -8.30 -14.56 -24.36
CA ARG A 99 -9.55 -13.86 -24.62
C ARG A 99 -10.66 -14.50 -23.80
N PHE A 100 -11.20 -13.77 -22.84
CA PHE A 100 -12.30 -14.22 -22.01
C PHE A 100 -13.32 -13.08 -21.88
N GLN A 101 -14.60 -13.38 -22.10
CA GLN A 101 -15.69 -12.39 -22.01
C GLN A 101 -15.43 -11.06 -22.75
N GLY A 102 -14.77 -11.10 -23.91
CA GLY A 102 -14.47 -9.90 -24.71
C GLY A 102 -13.25 -9.09 -24.26
N HIS A 103 -12.59 -9.47 -23.17
CA HIS A 103 -11.35 -8.85 -22.70
C HIS A 103 -10.14 -9.77 -22.90
N ILE A 104 -8.95 -9.17 -22.96
CA ILE A 104 -7.69 -9.91 -22.99
C ILE A 104 -7.08 -9.89 -21.59
N TYR A 105 -6.87 -11.07 -21.05
CA TYR A 105 -6.23 -11.30 -19.77
C TYR A 105 -4.83 -11.84 -19.98
N TYR A 106 -3.92 -11.42 -19.13
CA TYR A 106 -2.56 -11.92 -19.07
C TYR A 106 -2.32 -12.53 -17.70
N TYR A 107 -1.30 -13.37 -17.60
CA TYR A 107 -0.95 -14.02 -16.35
C TYR A 107 0.55 -14.10 -16.19
N TYR A 108 1.00 -14.07 -14.95
CA TYR A 108 2.37 -14.39 -14.57
C TYR A 108 2.38 -15.28 -13.33
N VAL A 109 3.41 -16.11 -13.23
CA VAL A 109 3.63 -17.00 -12.09
C VAL A 109 4.68 -16.36 -11.19
N GLU A 110 4.36 -16.13 -9.93
CA GLU A 110 5.29 -15.53 -8.98
C GLU A 110 6.53 -16.40 -8.79
N GLY A 111 7.71 -15.77 -8.85
CA GLY A 111 9.01 -16.44 -8.72
C GLY A 111 9.44 -17.30 -9.93
N ALA A 112 8.67 -17.30 -11.03
CA ALA A 112 9.05 -17.96 -12.28
C ALA A 112 9.53 -16.95 -13.33
N VAL A 113 10.17 -17.47 -14.39
CA VAL A 113 10.47 -16.66 -15.59
C VAL A 113 9.19 -16.58 -16.42
N ASN A 114 8.67 -15.38 -16.59
CA ASN A 114 7.46 -15.12 -17.38
C ASN A 114 7.79 -14.24 -18.59
N TYR A 115 6.98 -14.35 -19.62
CA TYR A 115 7.11 -13.62 -20.89
C TYR A 115 5.84 -12.85 -21.26
N ASP A 116 4.98 -12.61 -20.28
CA ASP A 116 3.83 -11.73 -20.41
C ASP A 116 4.27 -10.25 -20.59
N PRO A 117 3.38 -9.37 -21.09
CA PRO A 117 3.73 -7.98 -21.35
C PRO A 117 4.26 -7.21 -20.12
N LEU A 118 3.74 -7.50 -18.91
CA LEU A 118 4.20 -6.87 -17.67
C LEU A 118 5.63 -7.34 -17.33
N SER A 119 5.90 -8.65 -17.36
CA SER A 119 7.25 -9.20 -17.10
C SER A 119 8.29 -8.79 -18.13
N ARG A 120 7.87 -8.48 -19.37
CA ARG A 120 8.74 -7.95 -20.43
C ARG A 120 8.98 -6.44 -20.32
N GLY A 121 8.35 -5.75 -19.38
CA GLY A 121 8.42 -4.30 -19.24
C GLY A 121 7.72 -3.52 -20.36
N LEU A 122 6.82 -4.17 -21.10
CA LEU A 122 5.98 -3.51 -22.11
C LEU A 122 4.80 -2.77 -21.47
N LEU A 123 4.37 -3.22 -20.29
CA LEU A 123 3.35 -2.58 -19.48
C LEU A 123 3.94 -2.17 -18.13
N ARG A 124 3.35 -1.13 -17.54
CA ARG A 124 3.64 -0.69 -16.18
C ARG A 124 2.53 -1.13 -15.23
N LEU A 125 2.84 -1.22 -13.94
CA LEU A 125 1.89 -1.64 -12.90
C LEU A 125 0.66 -0.74 -12.78
N ASP A 126 0.78 0.54 -13.14
CA ASP A 126 -0.31 1.52 -13.18
C ASP A 126 -1.24 1.36 -14.39
N GLN A 127 -0.87 0.52 -15.36
CA GLN A 127 -1.66 0.24 -16.58
C GLN A 127 -2.41 -1.08 -16.53
N VAL A 128 -2.25 -1.82 -15.42
CA VAL A 128 -2.82 -3.15 -15.26
C VAL A 128 -3.71 -3.21 -14.04
N GLU A 129 -4.79 -3.95 -14.19
CA GLU A 129 -5.69 -4.29 -13.09
C GLU A 129 -5.50 -5.76 -12.76
N ILE A 130 -5.04 -6.05 -11.55
CA ILE A 130 -4.95 -7.41 -11.04
C ILE A 130 -6.36 -7.87 -10.71
N VAL A 131 -6.82 -8.90 -11.42
CA VAL A 131 -8.18 -9.42 -11.33
C VAL A 131 -8.25 -10.60 -10.37
N LEU A 132 -7.22 -11.44 -10.37
CA LEU A 132 -7.11 -12.59 -9.46
C LEU A 132 -5.66 -12.85 -9.10
N ARG A 133 -5.43 -13.19 -7.83
CA ARG A 133 -4.20 -13.81 -7.35
C ARG A 133 -4.59 -15.17 -6.76
N ASP A 134 -4.25 -16.22 -7.48
CA ASP A 134 -4.58 -17.60 -7.12
C ASP A 134 -3.38 -18.26 -6.46
N GLU A 135 -3.55 -18.65 -5.19
CA GLU A 135 -2.53 -19.31 -4.37
C GLU A 135 -2.73 -20.82 -4.26
N SER A 136 -3.68 -21.41 -5.00
CA SER A 136 -4.01 -22.84 -4.92
C SER A 136 -2.92 -23.77 -5.48
N GLY A 137 -2.05 -23.26 -6.35
CA GLY A 137 -0.95 -24.01 -6.97
C GLY A 137 0.36 -24.00 -6.16
N VAL A 138 1.38 -24.69 -6.69
CA VAL A 138 2.75 -24.70 -6.13
C VAL A 138 3.36 -23.29 -6.07
N ARG A 139 2.96 -22.42 -6.99
CA ARG A 139 3.35 -21.02 -7.04
C ARG A 139 2.11 -20.17 -7.29
N PRO A 140 1.99 -18.99 -6.67
CA PRO A 140 0.87 -18.09 -6.95
C PRO A 140 0.83 -17.69 -8.42
N ILE A 141 -0.36 -17.73 -9.01
CA ILE A 141 -0.63 -17.26 -10.36
C ILE A 141 -1.39 -15.94 -10.24
N VAL A 142 -0.87 -14.89 -10.87
CA VAL A 142 -1.52 -13.59 -10.90
C VAL A 142 -2.09 -13.37 -12.29
N ILE A 143 -3.40 -13.13 -12.36
CA ILE A 143 -4.14 -12.82 -13.58
C ILE A 143 -4.48 -11.33 -13.55
N TYR A 144 -4.15 -10.65 -14.64
CA TYR A 144 -4.40 -9.22 -14.80
C TYR A 144 -4.98 -8.90 -16.17
N ARG A 145 -5.62 -7.74 -16.29
CA ARG A 145 -6.05 -7.16 -17.56
C ARG A 145 -5.43 -5.78 -17.75
N VAL A 146 -5.34 -5.34 -18.99
CA VAL A 146 -4.88 -3.99 -19.34
C VAL A 146 -6.09 -3.05 -19.31
N GLN A 147 -5.93 -1.87 -18.70
CA GLN A 147 -6.95 -0.81 -18.70
C GLN A 147 -6.84 0.11 -19.92
#